data_AF-A0A8H2VP37-F1
#
_entry.id   AF-A0A8H2VP37-F1
#
_cell.length_a   1.000
_cell.length_b   1.000
_cell.length_c   1.000
_cell.angle_alpha   90.00
_cell.angle_beta   90.00
_cell.angle_gamma   90.00
#
_symmetry.space_group_name_H-M   'P 1'
#
loop_
_entity.id
_entity.type
_entity.pdbx_description
1 polymer ?
#
loop_
_entity_poly.entity_id
_entity_poly.type
_entity_poly.pdbx_seq_one_letter_code
_entity_poly.pdbx_strand_id
1 'polypeptide(L)'
;MYRRLQSLQGRFISYFYGEAIYGSVPTLVLSEIIGQTLDDLTMKHGDDKEFERKLEEVYKALTMYGVTHEDPKLDNTIDVGNCIMIFDLEQCTIEEMNWKGSTNKGSAGYLLRRLQSNRQCEDEERQREEKRRD
;
A
#
# COMPACT_ATOMS: atom_id res chain seq x y z
N MET A 1 15.27 -7.08 2.44
CA MET A 1 14.43 -6.65 1.30
C MET A 1 14.83 -5.29 0.73
N TYR A 2 14.89 -4.22 1.54
CA TYR A 2 15.15 -2.84 1.09
C TYR A 2 16.33 -2.63 0.13
N ARG A 3 17.48 -3.28 0.35
CA ARG A 3 18.66 -3.17 -0.56
C ARG A 3 18.38 -3.74 -1.97
N ARG A 4 17.56 -4.79 -2.09
CA ARG A 4 17.18 -5.38 -3.39
C ARG A 4 16.30 -4.42 -4.18
N LEU A 5 15.44 -3.70 -3.48
CA LEU A 5 14.49 -2.76 -4.04
C LEU A 5 15.02 -1.31 -4.07
N GLN A 6 16.35 -1.13 -4.07
CA GLN A 6 16.98 0.20 -3.98
C GLN A 6 16.48 1.16 -5.06
N SER A 7 16.26 0.68 -6.28
CA SER A 7 15.73 1.46 -7.40
C SER A 7 14.27 1.88 -7.26
N LEU A 8 13.51 1.24 -6.35
CA LEU A 8 12.11 1.57 -6.06
C LEU A 8 11.98 2.59 -4.91
N GLN A 9 13.06 2.81 -4.16
CA GLN A 9 13.07 3.72 -3.02
C GLN A 9 12.84 5.17 -3.47
N GLY A 10 12.03 5.90 -2.70
CA GLY A 10 11.64 7.28 -2.97
C GLY A 10 10.49 7.44 -3.97
N ARG A 11 10.04 6.36 -4.61
CA ARG A 11 8.87 6.37 -5.50
C ARG A 11 7.78 5.40 -5.09
N PHE A 12 8.16 4.16 -4.78
CA PHE A 12 7.21 3.10 -4.46
C PHE A 12 7.40 2.53 -3.05
N ILE A 13 8.57 2.74 -2.44
CA ILE A 13 8.85 2.38 -1.05
C ILE A 13 9.70 3.49 -0.40
N SER A 14 9.73 3.56 0.93
CA SER A 14 10.55 4.53 1.67
C SER A 14 12.05 4.38 1.37
N TYR A 15 12.81 5.46 1.50
CA TYR A 15 14.26 5.37 1.55
C TYR A 15 14.70 4.59 2.78
N PHE A 16 15.66 3.68 2.60
CA PHE A 16 16.30 2.93 3.66
C PHE A 16 17.66 3.52 3.96
N TYR A 17 17.79 4.17 5.11
CA TYR A 17 19.04 4.78 5.55
C TYR A 17 19.96 3.80 6.29
N GLY A 18 19.41 2.72 6.81
CA GLY A 18 20.19 1.66 7.43
C GLY A 18 19.46 1.01 8.61
N GLU A 19 20.23 0.26 9.37
CA GLU A 19 19.80 -0.41 10.59
C GLU A 19 20.40 0.30 11.81
N ALA A 20 19.68 0.29 12.91
CA ALA A 20 20.10 0.80 14.20
C ALA A 20 19.70 -0.16 15.32
N ILE A 21 20.22 0.09 16.53
CA ILE A 21 19.76 -0.56 17.75
C ILE A 21 19.21 0.54 18.66
N TYR A 22 17.91 0.51 18.93
CA TYR A 22 17.28 1.43 19.87
C TYR A 22 16.86 0.66 21.12
N GLY A 23 17.53 0.93 22.25
CA GLY A 23 17.21 0.27 23.52
C GLY A 23 17.24 -1.26 23.45
N SER A 24 18.26 -1.84 22.80
CA SER A 24 18.45 -3.28 22.51
C SER A 24 17.51 -3.89 21.46
N VAL A 25 16.61 -3.10 20.85
CA VAL A 25 15.72 -3.54 19.78
C VAL A 25 16.36 -3.23 18.42
N PRO A 26 16.54 -4.22 17.52
CA PRO A 26 16.90 -3.95 16.14
C PRO A 26 15.85 -3.06 15.47
N THR A 27 16.29 -2.03 14.76
CA THR A 27 15.38 -1.01 14.19
C THR A 27 15.82 -0.65 12.78
N LEU A 28 14.84 -0.45 11.89
CA LEU A 28 15.08 0.09 10.56
C LEU A 28 14.96 1.62 10.59
N VAL A 29 15.91 2.31 9.97
CA VAL A 29 15.87 3.75 9.78
C VAL A 29 15.38 4.03 8.36
N LEU A 30 14.15 4.52 8.26
CA LEU A 30 13.46 4.80 7.01
C LEU A 30 13.14 6.30 6.88
N SER A 31 13.05 6.80 5.65
CA SER A 31 12.46 8.13 5.43
C SER A 31 10.98 8.12 5.77
N GLU A 32 10.50 9.19 6.38
CA GLU A 32 9.07 9.43 6.52
C GLU A 32 8.38 9.48 5.14
N ILE A 33 7.18 8.90 5.06
CA ILE A 33 6.33 9.00 3.88
C ILE A 33 5.23 9.99 4.21
N ILE A 34 5.20 11.13 3.49
CA ILE A 34 4.15 12.13 3.65
C ILE A 34 2.99 11.78 2.72
N GLY A 35 1.88 11.33 3.29
CA GLY A 35 0.68 10.92 2.57
C GLY A 35 -0.43 10.51 3.52
N GLN A 36 -1.44 9.84 2.99
CA GLN A 36 -2.51 9.24 3.78
C GLN A 36 -2.53 7.73 3.56
N THR A 37 -2.67 6.95 4.63
CA THR A 37 -2.86 5.50 4.46
C THR A 37 -4.17 5.26 3.73
N LEU A 38 -4.27 4.16 2.97
CA LEU A 38 -5.52 3.80 2.31
C LEU A 38 -6.61 3.43 3.33
N ASP A 39 -6.22 3.09 4.56
CA ASP A 39 -7.16 2.83 5.66
C ASP A 39 -7.80 4.13 6.18
N ASP A 40 -7.03 5.22 6.18
CA ASP A 40 -7.50 6.57 6.55
C ASP A 40 -8.24 7.30 5.43
N LEU A 41 -8.16 6.79 4.18
CA LEU A 41 -8.85 7.39 3.04
C LEU A 41 -10.36 7.19 3.14
N THR A 42 -11.02 8.14 3.81
CA THR A 42 -12.47 8.27 3.78
C THR A 42 -12.97 8.58 2.36
N MET A 43 -14.26 8.33 2.14
CA MET A 43 -15.06 8.60 0.94
C MET A 43 -14.70 9.74 -0.02
N LYS A 44 -14.04 10.81 0.44
CA LYS A 44 -13.82 12.04 -0.34
C LYS A 44 -12.63 11.97 -1.30
N HIS A 45 -11.88 10.87 -1.30
CA HIS A 45 -10.57 10.82 -1.94
C HIS A 45 -10.48 9.82 -3.09
N GLY A 46 -10.63 10.34 -4.32
CA GLY A 46 -10.10 9.76 -5.57
C GLY A 46 -10.95 8.69 -6.27
N ASP A 47 -10.76 8.60 -7.59
CA ASP A 47 -11.44 7.67 -8.50
C ASP A 47 -10.89 6.25 -8.35
N ASP A 48 -11.76 5.24 -8.30
CA ASP A 48 -11.39 3.82 -8.21
C ASP A 48 -10.45 3.41 -9.36
N LYS A 49 -10.64 3.96 -10.57
CA LYS A 49 -9.74 3.69 -11.71
C LYS A 49 -8.35 4.27 -11.48
N GLU A 50 -8.27 5.40 -10.77
CA GLU A 50 -6.99 6.00 -10.41
C GLU A 50 -6.26 5.13 -9.38
N PHE A 51 -6.96 4.66 -8.34
CA PHE A 51 -6.37 3.74 -7.36
C PHE A 51 -5.98 2.41 -7.98
N GLU A 52 -6.81 1.83 -8.84
CA GLU A 52 -6.47 0.62 -9.59
C GLU A 52 -5.15 0.82 -10.35
N ARG A 53 -5.04 1.92 -11.12
CA ARG A 53 -3.82 2.24 -11.87
C ARG A 53 -2.61 2.40 -10.94
N LYS A 54 -2.73 3.15 -9.85
CA LYS A 54 -1.61 3.40 -8.91
C LYS A 54 -1.19 2.12 -8.18
N LEU A 55 -2.14 1.31 -7.71
CA LEU A 55 -1.90 0.02 -7.07
C LEU A 55 -1.22 -0.94 -8.04
N GLU A 56 -1.73 -1.08 -9.27
CA GLU A 56 -1.07 -1.90 -10.28
C GLU A 56 0.34 -1.41 -10.57
N GLU A 57 0.60 -0.11 -10.58
CA GLU A 57 1.91 0.47 -10.86
C GLU A 57 2.96 0.02 -9.83
N VAL A 58 2.67 0.15 -8.53
CA VAL A 58 3.59 -0.26 -7.46
C VAL A 58 3.78 -1.79 -7.44
N TYR A 59 2.72 -2.56 -7.60
CA TYR A 59 2.79 -4.02 -7.58
C TYR A 59 3.47 -4.60 -8.83
N LYS A 60 3.29 -3.99 -10.00
CA LYS A 60 4.09 -4.33 -11.20
C LYS A 60 5.57 -4.06 -10.96
N ALA A 61 5.91 -2.94 -10.32
CA ALA A 61 7.29 -2.64 -9.98
C ALA A 61 7.88 -3.72 -9.06
N LEU A 62 7.18 -4.17 -8.02
CA LEU A 62 7.65 -5.29 -7.19
C LEU A 62 7.85 -6.58 -8.00
N THR A 63 6.88 -6.93 -8.86
CA THR A 63 6.97 -8.11 -9.73
C THR A 63 8.19 -8.06 -10.65
N MET A 64 8.55 -6.89 -11.19
CA MET A 64 9.75 -6.73 -12.02
C MET A 64 11.05 -7.05 -11.28
N TYR A 65 11.08 -6.92 -9.95
CA TYR A 65 12.21 -7.28 -9.10
C TYR A 65 12.09 -8.70 -8.51
N GLY A 66 11.09 -9.47 -8.96
CA GLY A 66 10.80 -10.81 -8.45
C GLY A 66 10.47 -10.79 -6.96
N VAL A 67 9.73 -9.78 -6.49
CA VAL A 67 9.34 -9.65 -5.08
C VAL A 67 7.83 -9.68 -4.96
N THR A 68 7.32 -10.45 -4.02
CA THR A 68 5.91 -10.47 -3.61
C THR A 68 5.78 -9.86 -2.22
N HIS A 69 4.78 -9.00 -2.00
CA HIS A 69 4.64 -8.30 -0.71
C HIS A 69 4.22 -9.22 0.45
N GLU A 70 3.43 -10.25 0.15
CA GLU A 70 2.81 -11.24 1.07
C GLU A 70 1.84 -10.70 2.13
N ASP A 71 1.96 -9.43 2.56
CA ASP A 71 1.04 -8.82 3.53
C ASP A 71 0.33 -7.57 2.98
N PRO A 72 -0.51 -7.70 1.93
CA PRO A 72 -1.19 -6.55 1.35
C PRO A 72 -2.32 -6.06 2.28
N LYS A 73 -2.10 -4.92 2.93
CA LYS A 73 -3.09 -4.26 3.78
C LYS A 73 -3.22 -2.77 3.47
N LEU A 74 -4.36 -2.18 3.81
CA LEU A 74 -4.65 -0.76 3.56
C LEU A 74 -3.79 0.17 4.44
N ASP A 75 -3.49 -0.24 5.67
CA ASP A 75 -2.60 0.48 6.59
C ASP A 75 -1.14 0.47 6.10
N ASN A 76 -0.69 -0.62 5.47
CA ASN A 76 0.64 -0.76 4.84
C ASN A 76 0.77 -0.04 3.48
N THR A 77 -0.25 0.70 3.05
CA THR A 77 -0.33 1.33 1.73
C THR A 77 -0.67 2.81 1.87
N ILE A 78 0.15 3.70 1.30
CA ILE A 78 0.03 5.15 1.44
C ILE A 78 -0.17 5.81 0.06
N ASP A 79 -1.22 6.61 -0.09
CA ASP A 79 -1.38 7.52 -1.22
C ASP A 79 -0.57 8.80 -0.97
N VAL A 80 0.40 9.04 -1.85
CA VAL A 80 1.23 10.26 -1.85
C VAL A 80 0.82 11.22 -2.97
N GLY A 81 -0.36 11.03 -3.56
CA GLY A 81 -0.98 11.90 -4.56
C GLY A 81 -0.73 11.43 -5.99
N ASN A 82 0.52 11.27 -6.42
CA ASN A 82 0.85 10.84 -7.79
C ASN A 82 1.01 9.31 -7.93
N CYS A 83 1.43 8.64 -6.87
CA CYS A 83 1.62 7.19 -6.80
C CYS A 83 1.19 6.65 -5.45
N ILE A 84 1.18 5.32 -5.35
CA ILE A 84 1.07 4.60 -4.09
C ILE A 84 2.46 4.18 -3.65
N MET A 85 2.75 4.40 -2.38
CA MET A 85 3.90 3.82 -1.71
C MET A 85 3.44 2.68 -0.80
N ILE A 86 4.21 1.61 -0.76
CA ILE A 86 4.01 0.51 0.20
C ILE A 86 5.15 0.51 1.21
N PHE A 87 4.87 0.08 2.43
CA PHE A 87 5.86 -0.13 3.48
C PHE A 87 5.59 -1.46 4.18
N ASP A 88 6.40 -1.79 5.20
CA ASP A 88 6.42 -3.11 5.85
C ASP A 88 6.83 -4.24 4.90
N LEU A 89 8.10 -4.20 4.50
CA LEU A 89 8.68 -5.16 3.56
C LEU A 89 9.26 -6.42 4.23
N GLU A 90 8.95 -6.65 5.50
CA GLU A 90 9.58 -7.70 6.31
C GLU A 90 9.06 -9.10 5.96
N GLN A 91 7.80 -9.19 5.51
CA GLN A 91 7.17 -10.44 5.09
C GLN A 91 7.34 -10.75 3.59
N CYS A 92 7.99 -9.85 2.83
CA CYS A 92 8.12 -10.03 1.39
C CYS A 92 8.95 -11.28 1.03
N THR A 93 8.48 -12.02 0.02
CA THR A 93 9.16 -13.19 -0.53
C THR A 93 9.78 -12.86 -1.89
N ILE A 94 10.73 -13.71 -2.32
CA ILE A 94 11.33 -13.63 -3.66
C ILE A 94 10.69 -14.69 -4.53
N GLU A 95 10.06 -14.26 -5.61
CA GLU A 95 9.35 -15.13 -6.54
C GLU A 95 9.42 -14.54 -7.96
N GLU A 96 9.98 -15.29 -8.91
CA GLU A 96 10.05 -14.85 -10.30
C GLU A 96 8.76 -15.22 -11.04
N MET A 97 7.95 -14.21 -11.34
CA MET A 97 6.68 -14.37 -12.05
C MET A 97 6.44 -13.26 -13.05
N ASN A 98 5.67 -13.57 -14.09
CA ASN A 98 5.10 -12.52 -14.93
C ASN A 98 3.91 -11.85 -14.21
N TRP A 99 3.61 -10.60 -14.58
CA TRP A 99 2.49 -9.85 -13.99
C TRP A 99 1.15 -10.61 -14.00
N LYS A 100 0.82 -11.25 -15.13
CA LYS A 100 -0.52 -11.85 -15.33
C LYS A 100 -0.84 -12.97 -14.34
N GLY A 101 0.17 -13.72 -13.90
CA GLY A 101 0.03 -14.82 -12.93
C GLY A 101 0.58 -14.52 -11.55
N SER A 102 1.09 -13.30 -11.29
CA SER A 102 1.74 -12.98 -10.03
C SER A 102 0.75 -12.75 -8.88
N THR A 103 1.14 -13.15 -7.67
CA THR A 103 0.45 -12.85 -6.41
C THR A 103 0.18 -11.35 -6.25
N ASN A 104 1.14 -10.51 -6.63
CA ASN A 104 1.04 -9.05 -6.63
C ASN A 104 -0.15 -8.49 -7.45
N LYS A 105 -0.53 -9.12 -8.57
CA LYS A 105 -1.74 -8.73 -9.30
C LYS A 105 -2.99 -9.01 -8.49
N GLY A 106 -3.01 -10.15 -7.80
CA GLY A 106 -4.04 -10.48 -6.82
C GLY A 106 -4.10 -9.47 -5.68
N SER A 107 -2.93 -9.06 -5.15
CA SER A 107 -2.80 -8.06 -4.08
C SER A 107 -3.36 -6.69 -4.49
N ALA A 108 -3.01 -6.20 -5.68
CA ALA A 108 -3.55 -4.93 -6.19
C ALA A 108 -5.09 -4.96 -6.28
N GLY A 109 -5.65 -6.03 -6.85
CA GLY A 109 -7.10 -6.20 -6.93
C GLY A 109 -7.78 -6.43 -5.57
N TYR A 110 -7.09 -7.07 -4.63
CA TYR A 110 -7.58 -7.25 -3.26
C TYR A 110 -7.69 -5.92 -2.52
N LEU A 111 -6.63 -5.10 -2.56
CA LEU A 111 -6.62 -3.80 -1.90
C LEU A 111 -7.67 -2.85 -2.46
N LEU A 112 -7.83 -2.82 -3.79
CA LEU A 112 -8.89 -2.02 -4.42
C LEU A 112 -10.28 -2.42 -3.89
N ARG A 113 -10.58 -3.72 -3.83
CA ARG A 113 -11.87 -4.20 -3.28
C ARG A 113 -12.04 -3.85 -1.81
N ARG A 114 -10.97 -3.91 -1.01
CA ARG A 114 -11.02 -3.54 0.42
C ARG A 114 -11.28 -2.04 0.59
N LEU A 115 -10.60 -1.21 -0.19
CA LEU A 115 -10.83 0.23 -0.22
C LEU A 115 -12.29 0.57 -0.60
N GLN A 116 -12.82 -0.07 -1.63
CA GLN A 116 -14.23 0.08 -2.04
C GLN A 116 -15.20 -0.33 -0.93
N SER A 117 -14.92 -1.45 -0.25
CA SER A 117 -15.77 -1.95 0.84
C SER A 117 -15.77 -1.00 2.04
N ASN A 118 -14.60 -0.45 2.42
CA ASN A 118 -14.50 0.53 3.50
C ASN A 118 -15.34 1.78 3.18
N ARG A 119 -15.21 2.31 1.96
CA ARG A 119 -15.99 3.48 1.51
C ARG A 119 -17.50 3.22 1.54
N GLN A 120 -17.94 2.04 1.13
CA GLN A 120 -19.37 1.67 1.18
C GLN A 120 -19.89 1.57 2.62
N CYS A 121 -19.13 0.97 3.55
CA CYS A 121 -19.53 0.91 4.96
C CYS A 121 -19.70 2.32 5.56
N GLU A 122 -18.76 3.23 5.31
CA GLU A 122 -18.86 4.63 5.75
C GLU A 122 -20.09 5.35 5.19
N ASP A 123 -20.41 5.11 3.92
CA ASP A 123 -21.61 5.63 3.25
C ASP A 123 -22.89 5.20 3.97
N GLU A 124 -23.00 3.90 4.25
CA GLU A 124 -24.16 3.34 4.93
C GLU A 124 -24.31 3.88 6.36
N GLU A 125 -23.20 4.04 7.08
CA GLU A 125 -23.19 4.61 8.42
C GLU A 125 -23.65 6.07 8.42
N ARG A 126 -23.15 6.88 7.47
CA ARG A 126 -23.57 8.29 7.32
C ARG A 126 -25.07 8.40 7.02
N GLN A 127 -25.57 7.61 6.07
CA GLN A 127 -27.00 7.60 5.74
C GLN A 127 -27.87 7.16 6.92
N ARG A 128 -27.38 6.24 7.77
CA ARG A 128 -28.08 5.84 9.00
C ARG A 128 -28.10 6.96 10.03
N GLU A 129 -27.03 7.72 10.17
CA GLU A 129 -26.99 8.88 11.08
C GLU A 129 -27.91 10.02 10.62
N GLU A 130 -27.93 10.34 9.33
CA GLU A 130 -28.80 11.35 8.76
C GLU A 130 -30.28 11.00 9.03
N LYS A 131 -30.67 9.75 8.77
CA LYS A 131 -32.03 9.25 9.07
C LYS A 131 -32.39 9.23 10.56
N ARG A 132 -31.41 9.28 11.47
CA ARG A 132 -31.66 9.36 12.93
C ARG A 132 -31.83 10.81 13.41
N ARG A 133 -31.46 11.78 12.58
CA ARG A 133 -31.55 13.23 12.89
C ARG A 133 -32.84 13.86 12.34
N ASP A 134 -33.56 13.15 11.46
CA ASP A 134 -34.89 13.48 10.95
C ASP A 134 -36.01 12.84 11.81
#